data_AF-A0A962UFK1-F1
#
_entry.id   AF-A0A962UFK1-F1
#
_cell.length_a   1.000
_cell.length_b   1.000
_cell.length_c   1.000
_cell.angle_alpha   90.00
_cell.angle_beta   90.00
_cell.angle_gamma   90.00
#
_symmetry.space_group_name_H-M   'P 1'
#
loop_
_entity.id
_entity.type
_entity.pdbx_description
1 polymer ?
#
loop_
_entity_poly.entity_id
_entity_poly.type
_entity_poly.pdbx_seq_one_letter_code
_entity_poly.pdbx_strand_id
1 'polypeptide(L)'
;MKYRKVIPPNTINLDDSLIMEGDALHALRLLPSSSIQCVVTSPPYWGLRDYGIDGQIGLEATLPQFINHLVAIFNGRNQSSAPLVQATSRSRVDGGWLGM
;
A
#
# COMPACT_ATOMS: atom_id res chain seq x y z
N MET A 1 2.00 12.39 17.17
CA MET A 1 1.16 11.79 16.09
C MET A 1 0.32 12.89 15.47
N LYS A 2 0.53 13.20 14.19
CA LYS A 2 -0.23 14.24 13.47
C LYS A 2 -1.37 13.55 12.70
N TYR A 3 -2.62 13.91 12.98
CA TYR A 3 -3.78 13.48 12.19
C TYR A 3 -4.02 14.49 11.07
N ARG A 4 -4.17 14.02 9.83
CA ARG A 4 -4.55 14.88 8.70
C ARG A 4 -5.64 14.21 7.88
N LYS A 5 -6.74 14.93 7.67
CA LYS A 5 -7.70 14.60 6.62
C LYS A 5 -7.06 14.90 5.28
N VAL A 6 -7.00 13.90 4.41
CA VAL A 6 -6.35 14.02 3.12
C VAL A 6 -7.29 14.73 2.16
N ILE A 7 -6.92 15.93 1.72
CA ILE A 7 -7.66 16.73 0.75
C ILE A 7 -6.71 17.06 -0.41
N PRO A 8 -7.04 16.75 -1.67
CA PRO A 8 -6.19 17.06 -2.83
C PRO A 8 -6.04 18.57 -3.08
N PRO A 9 -4.94 19.08 -3.70
CA PRO A 9 -3.77 18.36 -4.23
C PRO A 9 -2.45 18.90 -3.65
N ASN A 10 -2.05 18.47 -2.46
CA ASN A 10 -0.69 18.73 -1.95
C ASN A 10 0.07 17.42 -1.77
N THR A 11 1.25 17.30 -2.36
CA THR A 11 2.22 16.24 -2.04
C THR A 11 2.58 16.33 -0.56
N ILE A 12 2.62 15.19 0.12
CA ILE A 12 2.82 15.12 1.57
C ILE A 12 4.31 14.96 1.89
N ASN A 13 4.83 15.76 2.81
CA ASN A 13 6.16 15.57 3.40
C ASN A 13 6.07 14.54 4.54
N LEU A 14 6.97 13.55 4.54
CA LEU A 14 7.03 12.44 5.48
C LEU A 14 8.14 12.69 6.52
N ASP A 15 7.87 13.54 7.50
CA ASP A 15 8.79 13.91 8.58
C ASP A 15 8.52 13.16 9.91
N ASP A 16 7.36 12.55 10.05
CA ASP A 16 6.89 11.84 11.26
C ASP A 16 5.75 10.85 10.89
N SER A 17 5.21 10.14 11.88
CA SER A 17 4.04 9.26 11.77
C SER A 17 2.79 10.03 11.32
N LEU A 18 2.14 9.51 10.28
CA LEU A 18 0.97 10.11 9.65
C LEU A 18 -0.16 9.09 9.54
N ILE A 19 -1.37 9.50 9.93
CA ILE A 19 -2.61 8.78 9.60
C ILE A 19 -3.33 9.52 8.49
N MET A 20 -3.67 8.79 7.43
CA MET A 20 -4.40 9.27 6.26
C MET A 20 -5.77 8.61 6.23
N GLU A 21 -6.83 9.41 6.35
CA GLU A 21 -8.20 8.93 6.21
C GLU A 21 -8.72 9.21 4.79
N GLY A 22 -9.19 8.17 4.10
CA GLY A 22 -9.78 8.27 2.76
C GLY A 22 -9.69 6.97 1.98
N ASP A 23 -10.03 7.04 0.69
CA ASP A 23 -9.83 5.94 -0.25
C ASP A 23 -8.33 5.59 -0.34
N ALA A 24 -8.02 4.28 -0.24
CA ALA A 24 -6.65 3.82 -0.21
C ALA A 24 -5.91 4.18 -1.49
N LEU A 25 -6.48 3.96 -2.68
CA LEU A 25 -5.81 4.25 -3.95
C LEU A 25 -5.47 5.75 -4.08
N HIS A 26 -6.39 6.63 -3.70
CA HIS A 26 -6.17 8.08 -3.68
C HIS A 26 -5.15 8.52 -2.65
N ALA A 27 -5.26 8.04 -1.41
CA ALA A 27 -4.30 8.33 -0.35
C ALA A 27 -2.90 7.89 -0.76
N LEU A 28 -2.80 6.74 -1.41
CA LEU A 28 -1.54 6.24 -1.88
C LEU A 28 -0.92 7.26 -2.87
N ARG A 29 -1.63 7.69 -3.92
CA ARG A 29 -1.11 8.61 -4.95
C ARG A 29 -0.51 9.94 -4.45
N LEU A 30 -0.78 10.35 -3.21
CA LEU A 30 -0.25 11.58 -2.62
C LEU A 30 1.10 11.43 -1.91
N LEU A 31 1.55 10.20 -1.65
CA LEU A 31 2.87 9.98 -1.10
C LEU A 31 3.95 10.16 -2.17
N PRO A 32 5.14 10.66 -1.80
CA PRO A 32 6.26 10.77 -2.73
C PRO A 32 6.63 9.42 -3.36
N SER A 33 7.06 9.43 -4.62
CA SER A 33 7.63 8.25 -5.28
C SER A 33 8.82 7.69 -4.50
N SER A 34 8.98 6.36 -4.48
CA SER A 34 10.09 5.66 -3.81
C SER A 34 10.24 5.96 -2.31
N SER A 35 9.14 6.25 -1.61
CA SER A 35 9.13 6.56 -0.16
C SER A 35 8.67 5.41 0.75
N ILE A 36 8.38 4.23 0.19
CA ILE A 36 7.85 3.08 0.92
C ILE A 36 8.80 1.90 0.82
N GLN A 37 9.18 1.37 1.98
CA GLN A 37 10.07 0.21 2.09
C GLN A 37 9.29 -1.10 2.34
N CYS A 38 8.12 -1.01 2.95
CA CYS A 38 7.30 -2.16 3.32
C CYS A 38 5.83 -1.78 3.34
N VAL A 39 4.97 -2.69 2.90
CA VAL A 39 3.51 -2.60 3.04
C VAL A 39 3.05 -3.79 3.86
N VAL A 40 2.39 -3.52 4.98
CA VAL A 40 1.74 -4.53 5.82
C VAL A 40 0.25 -4.23 5.80
N THR A 41 -0.57 -5.18 5.37
CA THR A 41 -2.01 -4.99 5.27
C THR A 41 -2.77 -6.31 5.40
N SER A 42 -4.01 -6.22 5.87
CA SER A 42 -5.02 -7.28 5.84
C SER A 42 -6.21 -6.74 5.02
N PRO A 43 -6.26 -7.00 3.69
CA PRO A 43 -7.28 -6.39 2.85
C PRO A 43 -8.69 -6.87 3.28
N PRO A 44 -9.75 -6.08 3.00
CA PRO A 44 -11.12 -6.49 3.27
C PRO A 44 -11.44 -7.83 2.60
N TYR A 45 -12.22 -8.68 3.25
CA TYR A 45 -12.69 -9.93 2.66
C TYR A 45 -13.90 -9.68 1.75
N TRP A 46 -13.88 -10.30 0.56
CA TRP A 46 -14.99 -10.20 -0.39
C TRP A 46 -16.28 -10.82 0.19
N GLY A 47 -17.38 -10.07 0.14
CA GLY A 47 -18.71 -10.48 0.57
C GLY A 47 -18.91 -10.56 2.10
N LEU A 48 -17.91 -10.20 2.92
CA LEU A 48 -18.00 -10.42 4.36
C LEU A 48 -18.74 -9.30 5.11
N ARG A 49 -18.55 -8.04 4.71
CA ARG A 49 -19.04 -6.88 5.47
C ARG A 49 -19.45 -5.71 4.58
N ASP A 50 -20.61 -5.15 4.89
CA ASP A 50 -21.07 -3.85 4.40
C ASP A 50 -20.75 -2.77 5.43
N TYR A 51 -20.00 -1.75 5.01
CA TYR A 51 -19.63 -0.58 5.81
C TYR A 51 -20.55 0.61 5.52
N GLY A 52 -21.50 0.50 4.59
CA GLY A 52 -22.42 1.57 4.21
C GLY A 52 -21.75 2.73 3.51
N ILE A 53 -20.58 2.51 2.90
CA ILE A 53 -19.78 3.53 2.22
C ILE A 53 -19.69 3.17 0.74
N ASP A 54 -20.06 4.12 -0.12
CA ASP A 54 -19.96 3.93 -1.57
C ASP A 54 -18.50 3.71 -2.00
N GLY A 55 -18.30 2.79 -2.95
CA GLY A 55 -16.96 2.41 -3.41
C GLY A 55 -16.11 1.61 -2.42
N GLN A 56 -16.67 1.10 -1.31
CA GLN A 56 -15.92 0.24 -0.40
C GLN A 56 -15.37 -1.01 -1.09
N ILE A 57 -14.17 -1.42 -0.68
CA ILE A 57 -13.55 -2.66 -1.14
C ILE A 57 -14.21 -3.85 -0.45
N GLY A 58 -14.54 -4.89 -1.20
CA GLY A 58 -15.10 -6.15 -0.69
C GLY A 58 -16.59 -6.35 -0.96
N LEU A 59 -17.30 -5.36 -1.52
CA LEU A 59 -18.70 -5.51 -1.97
C LEU A 59 -18.86 -5.41 -3.50
N GLU A 60 -17.79 -5.57 -4.25
CA GLU A 60 -17.84 -5.64 -5.70
C GLU A 60 -18.77 -6.80 -6.14
N ALA A 61 -19.49 -6.59 -7.24
CA ALA A 61 -20.50 -7.54 -7.72
C ALA A 61 -19.91 -8.91 -8.09
N THR A 62 -18.61 -8.97 -8.42
CA THR A 62 -17.93 -10.20 -8.82
C THR A 62 -16.54 -10.29 -8.19
N LEU A 63 -16.09 -11.53 -7.93
CA LEU A 63 -14.75 -11.79 -7.40
C LEU A 63 -13.63 -11.20 -8.27
N PRO A 64 -13.67 -11.28 -9.62
CA PRO A 64 -12.67 -10.64 -10.46
C PRO A 64 -12.60 -9.12 -10.30
N GLN A 65 -13.73 -8.44 -10.09
CA GLN A 65 -13.72 -6.99 -9.84
C GLN A 65 -13.04 -6.66 -8.52
N PHE A 66 -13.33 -7.41 -7.44
CA PHE A 66 -12.65 -7.28 -6.16
C PHE A 66 -11.14 -7.50 -6.28
N ILE A 67 -10.71 -8.57 -6.98
CA ILE A 67 -9.29 -8.85 -7.21
C ILE A 67 -8.63 -7.72 -8.01
N ASN A 68 -9.26 -7.24 -9.09
CA ASN A 68 -8.74 -6.15 -9.90
C ASN A 68 -8.62 -4.85 -9.09
N HIS A 69 -9.56 -4.59 -8.18
CA HIS A 69 -9.52 -3.43 -7.30
C HIS A 69 -8.31 -3.51 -6.35
N LEU A 70 -8.07 -4.66 -5.72
CA LEU A 70 -6.88 -4.88 -4.89
C LEU A 70 -5.59 -4.74 -5.71
N VAL A 71 -5.53 -5.34 -6.90
CA VAL A 71 -4.37 -5.23 -7.80
C VAL A 71 -4.11 -3.78 -8.18
N ALA A 72 -5.14 -2.97 -8.42
CA ALA A 72 -5.00 -1.55 -8.71
C ALA A 72 -4.38 -0.78 -7.52
N ILE A 73 -4.69 -1.15 -6.27
CA ILE A 73 -4.10 -0.55 -5.07
C ILE A 73 -2.62 -0.91 -4.95
N PHE A 74 -2.26 -2.18 -5.14
CA PHE A 74 -0.85 -2.62 -5.10
C PHE A 74 -0.03 -2.06 -6.27
N ASN A 75 -0.63 -1.98 -7.48
CA ASN A 75 0.03 -1.45 -8.67
C ASN A 75 0.05 0.07 -8.77
N GLY A 76 -0.92 0.77 -8.17
CA GLY A 76 -0.97 2.24 -8.12
C GLY A 76 0.28 2.88 -7.49
N ARG A 77 1.16 2.04 -6.92
CA ARG A 77 2.47 2.40 -6.38
C ARG A 77 3.69 1.83 -7.08
N ASN A 78 3.55 0.92 -8.04
CA ASN A 78 4.67 0.28 -8.74
C ASN A 78 5.33 1.22 -9.78
N GLN A 79 5.82 2.38 -9.33
CA GLN A 79 6.85 3.15 -10.04
C GLN A 79 8.26 2.85 -9.53
N SER A 80 8.43 1.92 -8.58
CA SER A 80 9.72 1.41 -8.16
C SER A 80 9.86 -0.06 -8.56
N SER A 81 10.77 -0.32 -9.48
CA SER A 81 11.18 -1.63 -9.95
C SER A 81 11.95 -2.40 -8.87
N ALA A 82 11.24 -2.94 -7.89
CA ALA A 82 11.74 -4.05 -7.06
C ALA A 82 10.57 -5.00 -6.74
N PRO A 83 10.69 -6.30 -6.99
CA PRO A 83 9.61 -7.25 -6.74
C PRO A 83 9.28 -7.30 -5.25
N LEU A 84 7.99 -7.33 -4.92
CA LEU A 84 7.43 -7.58 -3.60
C LEU A 84 7.66 -9.04 -3.16
N VAL A 85 8.91 -9.47 -3.05
CA VAL A 85 9.37 -10.61 -2.24
C VAL A 85 10.80 -10.30 -1.80
N GLN A 86 10.97 -9.61 -0.67
CA GLN A 86 12.14 -9.79 0.18
C GLN A 86 11.74 -9.63 1.65
N ALA A 87 11.20 -10.71 2.21
CA ALA A 87 11.46 -11.05 3.59
C ALA A 87 12.84 -11.73 3.64
N THR A 88 13.83 -11.04 4.18
CA THR A 88 14.83 -11.54 5.15
C THR A 88 15.93 -10.50 5.27
N SER A 89 16.11 -10.02 6.50
CA SER A 89 17.28 -9.24 6.90
C SER A 89 18.55 -10.02 6.57
N ARG A 90 19.38 -9.50 5.66
CA ARG A 90 20.82 -9.76 5.67
C ARG A 90 21.54 -8.44 5.52
N SER A 91 21.98 -7.90 6.64
CA SER A 91 23.07 -6.95 6.69
C SER A 91 24.27 -7.58 5.99
N ARG A 92 24.74 -6.91 4.93
CA ARG A 92 26.04 -7.17 4.33
C ARG A 92 27.09 -6.82 5.40
N VAL A 93 27.80 -7.80 5.92
CA VAL A 93 29.07 -7.59 6.62
C VAL A 93 30.16 -8.21 5.77
N ASP A 94 31.26 -7.47 5.66
CA ASP A 94 32.33 -7.68 4.70
C ASP A 94 32.96 -9.07 4.80
N GLY A 95 33.03 -9.77 3.66
CA GLY A 95 33.93 -10.91 3.47
C GLY A 95 33.25 -12.27 3.22
N GLY A 96 33.03 -12.59 1.95
CA GLY A 96 33.10 -13.97 1.45
C GLY A 96 31.78 -14.70 1.17
N TRP A 97 31.68 -15.23 -0.05
CA TRP A 97 30.72 -16.26 -0.44
C TRP A 97 31.36 -17.63 -0.23
N LEU A 98 30.81 -18.48 0.63
CA LEU A 98 31.11 -19.92 0.63
C LEU A 98 30.01 -20.63 -0.16
N GLY A 99 30.38 -21.20 -1.31
CA GLY A 99 29.52 -22.00 -2.15
C GLY A 99 29.42 -23.45 -1.69
N MET A 100 28.34 -24.12 -2.11
CA MET A 100 28.32 -25.28 -3.01
C MET A 100 27.00 -25.23 -3.79
#